data_AF-A0A7W0QGU1-F1
#
_entry.id   AF-A0A7W0QGU1-F1
#
_cell.length_a   1.000
_cell.length_b   1.000
_cell.length_c   1.000
_cell.angle_alpha   90.00
_cell.angle_beta   90.00
_cell.angle_gamma   90.00
#
_symmetry.space_group_name_H-M   'P 1'
#
loop_
_entity.id
_entity.type
_entity.pdbx_description
1 polymer ?
#
loop_
_entity_poly.entity_id
_entity_poly.type
_entity_poly.pdbx_seq_one_letter_code
_entity_poly.pdbx_strand_id
1 'polypeptide(L)' 'MTSPVRVAVTGAAGQIGYSLLFRIASGSMLGPDT' A
#
# COMPACT_ATOMS: atom_id res chain seq x y z
N MET A 1 14.51 4.28 -12.49
CA MET A 1 14.18 4.30 -11.05
C MET A 1 12.90 5.09 -10.90
N THR A 2 11.77 4.42 -10.66
CA THR A 2 10.51 5.09 -10.39
C THR A 2 10.60 5.81 -9.05
N SER A 3 10.01 7.00 -8.97
CA SER A 3 9.92 7.74 -7.72
C SER A 3 8.91 7.06 -6.80
N PRO A 4 9.25 6.78 -5.53
CA PRO A 4 8.33 6.12 -4.61
C PRO A 4 7.09 6.97 -4.36
N VAL A 5 5.92 6.32 -4.33
CA VAL A 5 4.63 6.96 -4.04
C VAL A 5 4.36 6.93 -2.54
N ARG A 6 3.94 8.05 -1.97
CA ARG A 6 3.50 8.12 -0.57
C ARG A 6 1.99 7.92 -0.50
N VAL A 7 1.54 6.93 0.25
CA VAL A 7 0.12 6.62 0.45
C VAL A 7 -0.24 6.84 1.91
N ALA A 8 -1.22 7.71 2.16
CA ALA A 8 -1.78 7.90 3.49
C ALA A 8 -2.90 6.87 3.75
N VAL A 9 -2.79 6.12 4.85
CA VAL A 9 -3.80 5.15 5.26
C VAL A 9 -4.28 5.50 6.67
N THR A 10 -5.55 5.86 6.81
CA THR A 10 -6.18 6.13 8.11
C THR A 10 -6.72 4.83 8.72
N GLY A 11 -6.82 4.76 10.05
CA GLY A 11 -7.30 3.54 10.73
C GLY A 11 -6.45 2.30 10.46
N ALA A 12 -5.15 2.48 10.17
CA ALA A 12 -4.25 1.43 9.68
C ALA A 12 -4.07 0.24 10.64
N ALA A 13 -4.32 0.42 11.94
CA ALA A 13 -4.30 -0.64 12.94
C ALA A 13 -5.58 -1.50 12.98
N GLY A 14 -6.63 -1.13 12.24
CA GLY A 14 -7.87 -1.91 12.15
C GLY A 14 -7.73 -3.15 11.27
N GLN A 15 -8.74 -4.03 11.31
CA GLN A 15 -8.75 -5.29 10.54
C GLN A 15 -8.57 -5.09 9.02
N ILE A 16 -9.16 -4.03 8.47
CA ILE A 16 -8.98 -3.67 7.06
C ILE A 16 -7.52 -3.28 6.79
N GLY A 17 -6.93 -2.42 7.63
CA GLY A 17 -5.54 -2.00 7.49
C GLY A 17 -4.57 -3.18 7.55
N TYR A 18 -4.77 -4.10 8.50
CA TYR A 18 -3.92 -5.28 8.66
C TYR A 18 -3.91 -6.19 7.41
N SER A 19 -5.07 -6.36 6.75
CA SER A 19 -5.15 -7.15 5.51
C SER A 19 -4.72 -6.37 4.25
N LEU A 20 -4.80 -5.03 4.27
CA LEU A 20 -4.54 -4.17 3.12
C LEU A 20 -3.06 -3.78 2.98
N LEU A 21 -2.38 -3.42 4.06
CA LEU A 21 -1.05 -2.80 3.99
C LEU A 21 -0.01 -3.67 3.28
N PHE A 22 -0.02 -4.98 3.53
CA PHE A 22 0.90 -5.91 2.88
C PHE A 22 0.65 -6.04 1.38
N ARG A 23 -0.60 -5.88 0.94
CA ARG A 23 -0.98 -5.90 -0.49
C ARG A 23 -0.57 -4.61 -1.20
N ILE A 24 -0.60 -3.48 -0.51
CA ILE A 24 -0.05 -2.21 -1.03
C ILE A 24 1.47 -2.35 -1.19
N ALA A 25 2.15 -2.85 -0.14
CA ALA A 25 3.61 -3.04 -0.16
C ALA A 25 4.07 -4.06 -1.22
N SER A 26 3.26 -5.06 -1.55
CA SER A 26 3.54 -6.03 -2.62
C SER A 26 3.28 -5.49 -4.03
N GLY A 27 2.88 -4.22 -4.17
CA GLY A 27 2.58 -3.59 -5.47
C GLY A 27 1.22 -3.97 -6.05
N SER A 28 0.36 -4.71 -5.32
CA SER A 28 -0.94 -5.13 -5.87
C SER A 28 -1.94 -3.98 -6.02
N MET A 29 -1.68 -2.81 -5.45
CA MET A 29 -2.52 -1.62 -5.58
C MET A 29 -2.17 -0.79 -6.82
N LEU A 30 -0.88 -0.53 -7.06
CA LEU A 30 -0.39 0.40 -8.09
C LEU A 30 0.28 -0.30 -9.29
N GLY A 31 0.54 -1.61 -9.19
CA GLY A 31 1.20 -2.39 -10.22
C GLY A 31 2.74 -2.31 -10.15
N PRO A 32 3.44 -3.10 -10.99
CA PRO A 32 4.90 -3.21 -10.98
C PRO A 32 5.63 -2.00 -11.56
N ASP A 33 4.93 -1.15 -12.32
CA ASP A 33 5.51 -0.01 -13.04
C ASP A 33 5.45 1.31 -12.27
N THR A 34 4.99 1.29 -11.02
CA THR A 34 4.83 2.47 -10.15
C THR A 34 5.64 2.29 -8.87
#